data_AF-A0A251XPZ2-F1
#
_entry.id   AF-A0A251XPZ2-F1
#
_cell.length_a   1.000
_cell.length_b   1.000
_cell.length_c   1.000
_cell.angle_alpha   90.00
_cell.angle_beta   90.00
_cell.angle_gamma   90.00
#
_symmetry.space_group_name_H-M   'P 1'
#
loop_
_entity.id
_entity.type
_entity.pdbx_description
1 polymer ?
#
loop_
_entity_poly.entity_id
_entity_poly.type
_entity_poly.pdbx_seq_one_letter_code
_entity_poly.pdbx_strand_id
1 'polypeptide(L)'
;MAARARQAVDQGREAGFALSADADPFADFAAVSAAAVKGDALAVELVTESAEHLADAAIALANLLDLDSLSLAGPSFETAGSLYLQVVERRLDAGFFARSRHRVRVQLSAHVADAAAVGGAALVLQQELSPRTLGLVTPARD
;
A
#
# COMPACT_ATOMS: atom_id res chain seq x y z
N MET A 1 1.39 13.65 0.31
CA MET A 1 0.64 13.93 1.56
C MET A 1 1.37 14.92 2.47
N ALA A 2 2.55 14.60 3.05
CA ALA A 2 3.26 15.47 4.00
C ALA A 2 3.46 16.93 3.51
N ALA A 3 3.98 17.13 2.30
CA ALA A 3 4.15 18.47 1.72
C ALA A 3 2.81 19.23 1.59
N ARG A 4 1.73 18.52 1.27
CA ARG A 4 0.38 19.10 1.13
C ARG A 4 -0.25 19.41 2.49
N ALA A 5 0.04 18.61 3.51
CA ALA A 5 -0.32 18.90 4.90
C ALA A 5 0.36 20.19 5.39
N ARG A 6 1.66 20.35 5.14
CA ARG A 6 2.39 21.60 5.45
C ARG A 6 1.78 22.80 4.74
N GLN A 7 1.59 22.69 3.43
CA GLN A 7 0.96 23.75 2.64
C GLN A 7 -0.44 24.13 3.19
N ALA A 8 -1.25 23.16 3.58
CA ALA A 8 -2.58 23.42 4.17
C ALA A 8 -2.48 24.16 5.51
N VAL A 9 -1.56 23.75 6.39
CA VAL A 9 -1.31 24.41 7.68
C VAL A 9 -0.77 25.82 7.47
N ASP A 10 0.16 26.02 6.54
CA ASP A 10 0.72 27.34 6.19
C ASP A 10 -0.35 28.29 5.61
N GLN A 11 -1.38 27.73 4.96
CA GLN A 11 -2.56 28.45 4.48
C GLN A 11 -3.58 28.76 5.59
N GLY A 12 -3.28 28.39 6.85
CA GLY A 12 -4.13 28.66 8.00
C GLY A 12 -5.33 27.71 8.13
N ARG A 13 -5.31 26.55 7.46
CA ARG A 13 -6.36 25.53 7.68
C ARG A 13 -6.24 24.97 9.10
N GLU A 14 -7.39 24.78 9.75
CA GLU A 14 -7.45 24.18 11.07
C GLU A 14 -6.94 22.73 11.02
N ALA A 15 -5.96 22.41 11.86
CA ALA A 15 -5.31 21.11 11.93
C ALA A 15 -5.22 20.66 13.39
N GLY A 16 -5.84 19.53 13.74
CA GLY A 16 -5.75 18.88 15.05
C GLY A 16 -4.46 18.08 15.26
N PHE A 17 -3.43 18.33 14.46
CA PHE A 17 -2.14 17.63 14.49
C PHE A 17 -0.97 18.61 14.33
N ALA A 18 0.18 18.23 14.87
CA ALA A 18 1.43 18.95 14.71
C ALA A 18 2.34 18.21 13.72
N LEU A 19 2.92 18.95 12.79
CA LEU A 19 3.92 18.44 11.85
C LEU A 19 5.32 18.56 12.46
N SER A 20 6.26 17.74 11.98
CA SER A 20 7.62 17.75 12.51
C SER A 20 8.31 19.08 12.22
N ALA A 21 9.23 19.49 13.09
CA ALA A 21 9.97 20.74 12.91
C ALA A 21 10.98 20.69 11.75
N ASP A 22 11.49 19.50 11.45
CA ASP A 22 12.58 19.22 10.50
C ASP A 22 12.11 18.80 9.11
N ALA A 23 10.80 18.86 8.83
CA ALA A 23 10.25 18.44 7.54
C ALA A 23 10.39 16.94 7.23
N ASP A 24 10.50 16.08 8.25
CA ASP A 24 10.51 14.62 8.07
C ASP A 24 9.16 14.13 7.51
N PRO A 25 9.13 13.66 6.25
CA PRO A 25 7.89 13.22 5.60
C PRO A 25 7.28 11.99 6.27
N PHE A 26 8.06 11.14 6.94
CA PHE A 26 7.55 9.94 7.60
C PHE A 26 6.89 10.29 8.92
N ALA A 27 7.52 11.15 9.73
CA ALA A 27 6.94 11.65 10.98
C ALA A 27 5.63 12.42 10.70
N ASP A 28 5.63 13.27 9.68
CA ASP A 28 4.43 13.99 9.24
C ASP A 28 3.32 13.06 8.78
N PHE A 29 3.67 12.06 7.96
CA PHE A 29 2.72 11.08 7.49
C PHE A 29 2.07 10.36 8.67
N ALA A 30 2.86 9.96 9.67
CA ALA A 30 2.37 9.30 10.87
C ALA A 30 1.45 10.22 11.68
N ALA A 31 1.83 11.49 11.88
CA ALA A 31 1.01 12.47 12.61
C ALA A 31 -0.35 12.70 11.94
N VAL A 32 -0.36 12.92 10.62
CA VAL A 32 -1.58 13.10 9.84
C VAL A 32 -2.43 11.82 9.86
N SER A 33 -1.81 10.64 9.67
CA SER A 33 -2.53 9.36 9.69
C SER A 33 -3.20 9.10 11.04
N ALA A 34 -2.50 9.38 12.15
CA ALA A 34 -3.05 9.24 13.49
C ALA A 34 -4.21 10.20 13.76
N ALA A 35 -4.14 11.43 13.22
CA ALA A 35 -5.22 12.40 13.33
C ALA A 35 -6.44 12.01 12.47
N ALA A 36 -6.22 11.45 11.28
CA ALA A 36 -7.30 10.98 10.42
C ALA A 36 -8.11 9.85 11.07
N VAL A 37 -7.43 8.90 11.74
CA VAL A 37 -8.10 7.83 12.50
C VAL A 37 -8.95 8.39 13.66
N LYS A 38 -8.56 9.54 14.22
CA LYS A 38 -9.32 10.26 15.25
C LYS A 38 -10.44 11.15 14.68
N GLY A 39 -10.58 11.23 13.35
CA GLY A 39 -11.63 12.00 12.69
C GLY A 39 -11.30 13.47 12.45
N ASP A 40 -10.03 13.89 12.54
CA ASP A 40 -9.64 15.25 12.15
C ASP A 40 -9.97 15.49 10.67
N ALA A 41 -10.76 16.52 10.38
CA ALA A 41 -11.34 16.72 9.06
C ALA A 41 -10.28 16.95 7.97
N LEU A 42 -9.27 17.76 8.26
CA LEU A 42 -8.17 18.02 7.33
C LEU A 42 -7.34 16.74 7.10
N ALA A 43 -7.05 16.00 8.16
CA ALA A 43 -6.29 14.76 8.06
C ALA A 43 -7.04 13.68 7.28
N VAL A 44 -8.35 13.51 7.53
CA VAL A 44 -9.20 12.59 6.76
C VAL A 44 -9.20 12.96 5.29
N GLU A 45 -9.32 14.25 4.95
CA GLU A 45 -9.23 14.74 3.57
C GLU A 45 -7.89 14.38 2.92
N LEU A 46 -6.77 14.67 3.59
CA LEU A 46 -5.43 14.44 3.07
C LEU A 46 -5.12 12.94 2.87
N VAL A 47 -5.52 12.09 3.82
CA VAL A 47 -5.39 10.64 3.72
C VAL A 47 -6.28 10.11 2.59
N THR A 48 -7.52 10.60 2.48
CA THR A 48 -8.43 10.21 1.41
C THR A 48 -7.86 10.57 0.04
N GLU A 49 -7.39 11.82 -0.16
CA GLU A 49 -6.75 12.25 -1.41
C GLU A 49 -5.52 11.38 -1.73
N SER A 50 -4.69 11.07 -0.73
CA SER A 50 -3.55 10.17 -0.92
C SER A 50 -3.98 8.75 -1.30
N ALA A 51 -5.08 8.23 -0.75
CA ALA A 51 -5.60 6.92 -1.07
C ALA A 51 -6.25 6.85 -2.45
N GLU A 52 -6.86 7.94 -2.92
CA GLU A 52 -7.40 8.05 -4.28
C GLU A 52 -6.27 7.93 -5.33
N HIS A 53 -5.10 8.54 -5.09
CA HIS A 53 -3.93 8.35 -5.95
C HIS A 53 -3.41 6.90 -5.95
N LEU A 54 -3.42 6.23 -4.79
CA LEU A 54 -3.06 4.81 -4.73
C LEU A 54 -4.06 3.96 -5.51
N ALA A 55 -5.35 4.30 -5.45
CA ALA A 55 -6.38 3.60 -6.19
C ALA A 55 -6.24 3.76 -7.71
N ASP A 56 -5.82 4.93 -8.20
CA ASP A 56 -5.49 5.13 -9.62
C ASP A 56 -4.41 4.14 -10.09
N ALA A 57 -3.33 4.00 -9.31
CA ALA A 57 -2.26 3.06 -9.59
C ALA A 57 -2.76 1.60 -9.52
N ALA A 58 -3.58 1.26 -8.52
CA ALA A 58 -4.14 -0.07 -8.36
C ALA A 58 -5.02 -0.47 -9.56
N ILE A 59 -5.88 0.44 -10.04
CA ILE A 59 -6.73 0.22 -11.22
C ILE A 59 -5.86 0.02 -12.48
N ALA A 60 -4.82 0.84 -12.65
CA ALA A 60 -3.92 0.70 -13.79
C ALA A 60 -3.21 -0.67 -13.79
N LEU A 61 -2.69 -1.10 -12.64
CA LEU A 61 -2.06 -2.42 -12.50
C LEU A 61 -3.05 -3.56 -12.71
N ALA A 62 -4.26 -3.46 -12.16
CA ALA A 62 -5.31 -4.45 -12.36
C ALA A 62 -5.68 -4.62 -13.84
N ASN A 63 -5.81 -3.52 -14.58
CA ASN A 63 -6.11 -3.56 -16.00
C ASN A 63 -4.95 -4.11 -16.85
N LEU A 64 -3.70 -3.86 -16.47
CA LEU A 64 -2.54 -4.27 -17.24
C LEU A 64 -2.10 -5.72 -16.95
N LEU A 65 -2.23 -6.15 -15.70
CA LEU A 65 -1.69 -7.43 -15.21
C LEU A 65 -2.76 -8.48 -14.90
N ASP A 66 -4.05 -8.10 -14.99
CA ASP A 66 -5.20 -8.95 -14.64
C ASP A 66 -5.08 -9.54 -13.22
N LEU A 67 -4.90 -8.66 -12.23
CA LEU A 67 -4.62 -9.04 -10.84
C LEU A 67 -5.80 -9.76 -10.18
N ASP A 68 -5.53 -10.90 -9.54
CA ASP A 68 -6.53 -11.54 -8.68
C ASP A 68 -6.64 -10.87 -7.29
N SER A 69 -5.53 -10.30 -6.81
CA SER A 69 -5.46 -9.71 -5.47
C SER A 69 -4.40 -8.62 -5.35
N LEU A 70 -4.59 -7.73 -4.37
CA LEU A 70 -3.70 -6.63 -4.03
C LEU A 70 -3.51 -6.59 -2.50
N SER A 71 -2.28 -6.78 -2.04
CA SER A 71 -1.94 -6.65 -0.62
C SER A 71 -1.23 -5.32 -0.36
N LEU A 72 -1.79 -4.50 0.53
CA LEU A 72 -1.18 -3.25 0.99
C LEU A 72 -0.27 -3.55 2.19
N ALA A 73 0.99 -3.11 2.12
CA ALA A 73 2.00 -3.40 3.13
C ALA A 73 3.01 -2.25 3.26
N GLY A 74 3.67 -2.20 4.42
CA GLY A 74 4.64 -1.17 4.78
C GLY A 74 4.15 -0.30 5.96
N PRO A 75 5.08 0.38 6.66
CA PRO A 75 4.78 1.14 7.88
C PRO A 75 3.66 2.17 7.72
N SER A 76 3.53 2.76 6.53
CA SER A 76 2.50 3.75 6.22
C SER A 76 1.06 3.21 6.34
N PHE A 77 0.86 1.89 6.31
CA PHE A 77 -0.48 1.28 6.43
C PHE A 77 -0.81 0.82 7.86
N GLU A 78 0.10 0.95 8.83
CA GLU A 78 -0.15 0.49 10.20
C GLU A 78 -1.24 1.30 10.91
N THR A 79 -1.27 2.61 10.68
CA THR A 79 -2.19 3.51 11.37
C THR A 79 -3.47 3.72 10.57
N ALA A 80 -3.36 4.21 9.33
CA ALA A 80 -4.50 4.57 8.48
C ALA A 80 -4.82 3.52 7.40
N GLY A 81 -4.25 2.32 7.47
CA GLY A 81 -4.36 1.32 6.40
C GLY A 81 -5.81 0.93 6.06
N SER A 82 -6.71 0.91 7.03
CA SER A 82 -8.13 0.64 6.80
C SER A 82 -8.81 1.71 5.95
N LEU A 83 -8.42 2.99 6.08
CA LEU A 83 -8.92 4.08 5.25
C LEU A 83 -8.46 3.92 3.80
N TYR A 84 -7.18 3.57 3.60
CA TYR A 84 -6.65 3.26 2.27
C TYR A 84 -7.37 2.06 1.64
N LEU A 85 -7.54 0.97 2.40
CA LEU A 85 -8.24 -0.23 1.95
C LEU A 85 -9.65 0.12 1.45
N GLN A 86 -10.44 0.83 2.26
CA GLN A 86 -11.82 1.22 1.89
C GLN A 86 -11.88 2.06 0.61
N VAL A 87 -10.96 3.03 0.45
CA VAL A 87 -10.91 3.87 -0.75
C VAL A 87 -10.54 3.05 -1.99
N VAL A 88 -9.50 2.23 -1.89
CA VAL A 88 -8.99 1.42 -3.01
C VAL A 88 -10.01 0.37 -3.43
N GLU A 89 -10.65 -0.32 -2.48
CA GLU A 89 -11.74 -1.28 -2.77
C GLU A 89 -12.89 -0.61 -3.51
N ARG A 90 -13.40 0.51 -2.97
CA ARG A 90 -14.48 1.27 -3.62
C ARG A 90 -14.13 1.67 -5.04
N ARG A 91 -12.89 2.14 -5.25
CA ARG A 91 -12.41 2.62 -6.55
C ARG A 91 -12.23 1.47 -7.56
N LEU A 92 -11.71 0.33 -7.14
CA LEU A 92 -11.62 -0.85 -7.99
C LEU A 92 -13.02 -1.38 -8.35
N ASP A 93 -13.95 -1.43 -7.40
CA ASP A 93 -15.33 -1.83 -7.66
C ASP A 93 -16.06 -0.89 -8.63
N ALA A 94 -15.74 0.42 -8.63
CA ALA A 94 -16.36 1.39 -9.54
C ALA A 94 -15.67 1.48 -10.91
N GLY A 95 -14.33 1.44 -10.94
CA GLY A 95 -13.50 1.80 -12.10
C GLY A 95 -12.95 0.62 -12.91
N PHE A 96 -13.01 -0.61 -12.41
CA PHE A 96 -12.47 -1.76 -13.12
C PHE A 96 -13.41 -2.26 -14.23
N PHE A 97 -12.88 -2.40 -15.45
CA PHE A 97 -13.65 -2.75 -16.65
C PHE A 97 -14.15 -4.21 -16.62
N ALA A 98 -13.33 -5.13 -16.10
CA ALA A 98 -13.65 -6.56 -16.01
C ALA A 98 -14.29 -6.98 -14.68
N ARG A 99 -14.76 -6.02 -13.85
CA ARG A 99 -15.35 -6.28 -12.52
C ARG A 99 -16.53 -7.26 -12.50
N SER A 100 -17.21 -7.40 -13.64
CA SER A 100 -18.30 -8.36 -13.82
C SER A 100 -17.83 -9.81 -14.02
N ARG A 101 -16.53 -10.03 -14.25
CA ARG A 101 -15.91 -11.34 -14.49
C ARG A 101 -14.90 -11.73 -13.42
N HIS A 102 -14.11 -10.80 -12.89
CA HIS A 102 -13.17 -11.04 -11.81
C HIS A 102 -13.10 -9.81 -10.88
N ARG A 103 -13.08 -10.01 -9.55
CA ARG A 103 -12.92 -8.93 -8.57
C ARG A 103 -11.54 -9.02 -7.94
N VAL A 104 -10.77 -7.93 -8.02
CA VAL A 104 -9.48 -7.82 -7.33
C VAL A 104 -9.75 -7.80 -5.82
N ARG A 105 -9.28 -8.80 -5.08
CA ARG A 105 -9.35 -8.78 -3.62
C ARG A 105 -8.27 -7.87 -3.06
N VAL A 106 -8.67 -6.78 -2.41
CA VAL A 106 -7.73 -5.90 -1.71
C VAL A 106 -7.68 -6.31 -0.25
N GLN A 107 -6.49 -6.29 0.34
CA GLN A 107 -6.31 -6.62 1.76
C GLN A 107 -5.10 -5.88 2.33
N LEU A 108 -5.07 -5.69 3.65
CA LEU A 108 -3.83 -5.39 4.36
C LEU A 108 -3.01 -6.68 4.49
N SER A 109 -1.69 -6.58 4.38
CA SER A 109 -0.79 -7.70 4.63
C SER A 109 -0.95 -8.23 6.05
N ALA A 110 -0.82 -9.55 6.25
CA ALA A 110 -0.79 -10.14 7.59
C ALA A 110 0.43 -9.66 8.41
N HIS A 111 1.49 -9.24 7.72
CA HIS A 111 2.72 -8.68 8.30
C HIS A 111 2.92 -7.25 7.78
N VAL A 112 2.00 -6.33 8.08
CA VAL A 112 2.01 -4.96 7.52
C VAL A 112 3.38 -4.28 7.70
N ALA A 113 3.91 -4.28 8.92
CA ALA A 113 5.20 -3.64 9.26
C ALA A 113 6.39 -4.36 8.60
N ASP A 114 6.39 -5.69 8.66
CA ASP A 114 7.59 -6.50 8.40
C ASP A 114 7.58 -7.20 7.04
N ALA A 115 6.58 -6.95 6.17
CA ALA A 115 6.42 -7.68 4.91
C ALA A 115 7.70 -7.70 4.06
N ALA A 116 8.43 -6.58 4.02
CA ALA A 116 9.70 -6.48 3.30
C ALA A 116 10.80 -7.34 3.94
N ALA A 117 10.90 -7.35 5.28
CA ALA A 117 11.89 -8.15 6.00
C ALA A 117 11.59 -9.65 5.89
N VAL A 118 10.32 -10.04 6.05
CA VAL A 118 9.85 -11.42 5.87
C VAL A 118 10.11 -11.89 4.43
N GLY A 119 9.79 -11.07 3.43
CA GLY A 119 10.07 -11.36 2.03
C GLY A 119 11.57 -11.55 1.75
N GLY A 120 12.42 -10.68 2.31
CA GLY A 120 13.87 -10.80 2.19
C GLY A 120 14.41 -12.08 2.83
N ALA A 121 13.96 -12.41 4.05
CA ALA A 121 14.32 -13.65 4.72
C ALA A 121 13.86 -14.89 3.93
N ALA A 122 12.65 -14.85 3.37
CA ALA A 122 12.13 -15.92 2.54
C ALA A 122 12.96 -16.13 1.26
N LEU A 123 13.47 -15.07 0.64
CA LEU A 123 14.37 -15.18 -0.51
C LEU A 123 15.73 -15.80 -0.15
N VAL A 124 16.31 -15.42 1.00
CA VAL A 124 17.56 -16.04 1.49
C VAL A 124 17.33 -17.54 1.75
N LEU A 125 16.24 -17.89 2.43
CA LEU A 125 15.87 -19.30 2.66
C LEU A 125 15.64 -20.04 1.35
N GLN A 126 14.97 -19.43 0.37
CA GLN A 126 14.79 -20.02 -0.95
C GLN A 126 16.14 -20.31 -1.61
N GLN A 127 17.12 -19.40 -1.53
CA GLN A 127 18.43 -19.60 -2.12
C GLN A 127 19.20 -20.78 -1.50
N GLU A 128 19.11 -20.93 -0.18
CA GLU A 128 19.81 -21.99 0.56
C GLU A 128 19.10 -23.36 0.46
N LEU A 129 17.77 -23.36 0.34
CA LEU A 129 16.95 -24.58 0.45
C LEU A 129 16.34 -25.05 -0.87
N SER A 130 16.48 -24.30 -1.97
CA SER A 130 16.02 -24.75 -3.29
C SER A 130 17.06 -25.68 -3.93
N PRO A 131 16.77 -26.97 -4.13
CA PRO A 131 17.64 -27.81 -4.94
C PRO A 131 17.67 -27.24 -6.37
N ARG A 132 18.86 -26.88 -6.87
CA ARG A 132 19.05 -26.58 -8.30
C ARG A 132 18.82 -27.86 -9.10
N THR A 133 17.58 -28.17 -9.46
CA THR A 133 17.30 -29.22 -10.45
C THR A 133 17.60 -28.68 -11.85
N LEU A 134 18.89 -28.52 -12.14
CA LEU A 134 19.41 -28.50 -13.51
C LEU A 134 20.26 -29.77 -13.71
N GLY A 135 19.68 -30.92 -13.34
CA GLY A 135 20.11 -32.21 -13.81
C GLY A 135 19.27 -32.57 -15.03
N LEU A 136 19.65 -32.07 -16.21
CA LEU A 136 19.18 -32.68 -17.45
C LEU A 136 19.72 -34.10 -17.48
N VAL A 137 18.88 -35.08 -17.14
CA VAL A 137 19.19 -36.49 -17.39
C VAL A 137 19.07 -36.71 -18.88
N THR A 138 20.21 -36.72 -19.58
CA THR A 138 20.28 -37.17 -20.97
C THR A 138 20.05 -38.68 -20.97
N PRO A 139 19.00 -39.22 -21.62
CA PRO A 139 18.84 -40.66 -21.72
C PRO A 139 19.96 -41.25 -22.58
N ALA A 140 20.64 -42.26 -22.04
CA ALA A 140 21.60 -43.07 -22.78
C ALA A 140 20.86 -43.84 -23.89
N ARG A 141 21.43 -43.82 -25.09
CA ARG A 141 20.96 -44.57 -26.25
C ARG A 141 21.54 -45.97 -26.19
N ASP A 142 20.68 -46.97 -26.30
CA ASP A 142 21.00 -48.32 -26.82
C ASP A 142 20.11 -48.59 -28.04
#